data_AF-A0A9E7E928-F1
#
_entry.id   AF-A0A9E7E928-F1
#
_cell.length_a   1.000
_cell.length_b   1.000
_cell.length_c   1.000
_cell.angle_alpha   90.00
_cell.angle_beta   90.00
_cell.angle_gamma   90.00
#
_symmetry.space_group_name_H-M   'P 1'
#
loop_
_entity.id
_entity.type
_entity.pdbx_description
1 polymer ?
#
loop_
_entity_poly.entity_id
_entity_poly.type
_entity_poly.pdbx_seq_one_letter_code
_entity_poly.pdbx_strand_id
1 'polypeptide(L)'
;MVGASEAARMERLESQVENGGGGAWEYLCLVRKLKARRSDKVLKHGLSILNDHRARSSLGAEEWTLYEQVAFAAMDCQQYDVAKDCIAVLSKQFPGSIRIGRIEGMLLESKGAWAEAEKVYARLLDDSPLNQVLYTIGGLENLQTAKKYYASTIALTGGKNTRALYGISLISVVRRL
;
A
#
# COMPACT_ATOMS: atom_id res chain seq x y z
N MET A 1 -17.05 17.85 12.51
CA MET A 1 -18.18 16.94 12.85
C MET A 1 -18.32 15.76 11.89
N VAL A 2 -18.04 15.88 10.58
CA VAL A 2 -18.20 14.80 9.58
C VAL A 2 -17.44 13.51 9.94
N GLY A 3 -16.17 13.59 10.34
CA GLY A 3 -15.38 12.39 10.68
C GLY A 3 -15.91 11.60 11.90
N ALA A 4 -16.51 12.28 12.89
CA ALA A 4 -17.07 11.62 14.07
C ALA A 4 -18.35 10.83 13.71
N SER A 5 -19.20 11.37 12.84
CA SER A 5 -20.37 10.64 12.33
C SER A 5 -20.00 9.42 11.48
N GLU A 6 -18.91 9.51 10.72
CA GLU A 6 -18.42 8.41 9.89
C GLU A 6 -17.78 7.30 10.74
N ALA A 7 -17.03 7.66 11.77
CA ALA A 7 -16.48 6.70 12.73
C ALA A 7 -17.58 5.93 13.46
N ALA A 8 -18.60 6.62 13.97
CA ALA A 8 -19.75 5.97 14.62
C ALA A 8 -20.53 5.07 13.65
N ARG A 9 -20.62 5.45 12.37
CA ARG A 9 -21.23 4.60 11.32
C ARG A 9 -20.38 3.34 11.07
N MET A 10 -19.06 3.49 11.01
CA MET A 10 -18.13 2.36 10.83
C MET A 10 -18.29 1.34 11.97
N GLU A 11 -18.32 1.78 13.24
CA GLU A 11 -18.49 0.88 14.40
C GLU A 11 -19.84 0.15 14.41
N ARG A 12 -20.92 0.84 14.01
CA ARG A 12 -22.24 0.20 13.86
C ARG A 12 -22.22 -0.86 12.77
N LEU A 13 -21.63 -0.56 11.62
CA LEU A 13 -21.50 -1.52 10.52
C LEU A 13 -20.58 -2.69 10.90
N GLU A 14 -19.50 -2.44 11.63
CA GLU A 14 -18.62 -3.50 12.16
C GLU A 14 -19.45 -4.51 12.97
N SER A 15 -20.24 -4.02 13.92
CA SER A 15 -21.13 -4.85 14.74
C SER A 15 -22.17 -5.58 13.89
N GLN A 16 -22.78 -4.90 12.91
CA GLN A 16 -23.79 -5.48 12.04
C GLN A 16 -23.21 -6.64 11.20
N VAL A 17 -22.05 -6.44 10.59
CA VAL A 17 -21.41 -7.43 9.71
C VAL A 17 -20.88 -8.62 10.54
N GLU A 18 -20.36 -8.39 11.75
CA GLU A 18 -19.95 -9.47 12.65
C GLU A 18 -21.12 -10.36 13.10
N ASN A 19 -22.33 -9.82 13.15
CA ASN A 19 -23.56 -10.55 13.47
C ASN A 19 -24.27 -11.11 12.22
N GLY A 20 -23.60 -11.18 11.07
CA GLY A 20 -24.15 -11.76 9.83
C GLY A 20 -25.12 -10.86 9.06
N GLY A 21 -25.18 -9.57 9.40
CA GLY A 21 -25.93 -8.57 8.63
C GLY A 21 -25.23 -8.16 7.33
N GLY A 22 -25.93 -7.39 6.50
CA GLY A 22 -25.38 -6.83 5.27
C GLY A 22 -24.43 -5.64 5.50
N GLY A 23 -23.90 -5.06 4.41
CA GLY A 23 -23.10 -3.83 4.48
C GLY A 23 -21.59 -4.03 4.62
N ALA A 24 -21.08 -5.25 4.41
CA ALA A 24 -19.65 -5.57 4.51
C ALA A 24 -18.78 -4.65 3.63
N TRP A 25 -19.16 -4.42 2.37
CA TRP A 25 -18.39 -3.52 1.50
C TRP A 25 -18.40 -2.06 1.97
N GLU A 26 -19.53 -1.58 2.49
CA GLU A 26 -19.65 -0.23 3.04
C GLU A 26 -18.78 -0.04 4.28
N TYR A 27 -18.76 -1.05 5.16
CA TYR A 27 -17.84 -1.11 6.29
C TYR A 27 -16.38 -1.01 5.83
N LEU A 28 -15.96 -1.84 4.87
CA LEU A 28 -14.59 -1.84 4.35
C LEU A 28 -14.20 -0.50 3.70
N CYS A 29 -15.14 0.16 3.01
CA CYS A 29 -14.96 1.50 2.47
C CYS A 29 -14.69 2.53 3.58
N LEU A 30 -15.44 2.49 4.68
CA LEU A 30 -15.25 3.39 5.81
C LEU A 30 -13.94 3.11 6.55
N VAL A 31 -13.57 1.85 6.77
CA VAL A 31 -12.27 1.49 7.34
C VAL A 31 -11.13 2.09 6.53
N ARG A 32 -11.20 1.98 5.19
CA ARG A 32 -10.22 2.57 4.27
C ARG A 32 -10.22 4.10 4.32
N LYS A 33 -11.40 4.72 4.25
CA LYS A 33 -11.57 6.18 4.29
C LYS A 33 -11.03 6.81 5.57
N LEU A 34 -11.29 6.17 6.70
CA LEU A 34 -10.88 6.64 8.03
C LEU A 34 -9.46 6.18 8.41
N LYS A 35 -8.81 5.36 7.58
CA LYS A 35 -7.51 4.72 7.86
C LYS A 35 -7.52 3.98 9.21
N ALA A 36 -8.64 3.34 9.54
CA ALA A 36 -8.80 2.63 10.80
C ALA A 36 -7.99 1.32 10.79
N ARG A 37 -7.30 1.03 11.90
CA ARG A 37 -6.55 -0.22 12.06
C ARG A 37 -7.51 -1.35 12.46
N ARG A 38 -7.95 -2.12 11.46
CA ARG A 38 -8.91 -3.24 11.58
C ARG A 38 -8.52 -4.41 10.67
N SER A 39 -7.23 -4.69 10.55
CA SER A 39 -6.69 -5.62 9.55
C SER A 39 -7.29 -7.02 9.67
N ASP A 40 -7.55 -7.51 10.88
CA ASP A 40 -8.23 -8.78 11.14
C ASP A 40 -9.66 -8.81 10.57
N LYS A 41 -10.44 -7.74 10.80
CA LYS A 41 -11.81 -7.60 10.30
C LYS A 41 -11.83 -7.40 8.79
N VAL A 42 -10.92 -6.58 8.27
CA VAL A 42 -10.78 -6.34 6.82
C VAL A 42 -10.47 -7.63 6.10
N LEU A 43 -9.55 -8.45 6.64
CA LEU A 43 -9.20 -9.73 6.08
C LEU A 43 -10.40 -10.69 6.09
N LYS A 44 -11.06 -10.85 7.24
CA LYS A 44 -12.23 -11.73 7.40
C LYS A 44 -13.35 -11.39 6.41
N HIS A 45 -13.80 -10.14 6.42
CA HIS A 45 -14.95 -9.74 5.61
C HIS A 45 -14.60 -9.56 4.14
N GLY A 46 -13.37 -9.12 3.85
CA GLY A 46 -12.89 -9.02 2.47
C GLY A 46 -12.80 -10.39 1.80
N LEU A 47 -12.27 -11.41 2.48
CA LEU A 47 -12.28 -12.79 1.98
C LEU A 47 -13.70 -13.33 1.78
N SER A 48 -14.62 -13.02 2.70
CA SER A 48 -16.03 -13.40 2.54
C SER A 48 -16.63 -12.84 1.25
N ILE A 49 -16.31 -11.60 0.88
CA ILE A 49 -16.78 -11.00 -0.37
C ILE A 49 -16.05 -11.62 -1.58
N LEU A 50 -14.72 -11.78 -1.51
CA LEU A 50 -13.93 -12.33 -2.62
C LEU A 50 -14.27 -13.79 -2.97
N ASN A 51 -14.70 -14.57 -1.97
CA ASN A 51 -15.10 -15.97 -2.14
C ASN A 51 -16.55 -16.14 -2.64
N ASP A 52 -17.39 -15.11 -2.53
CA ASP A 52 -18.72 -15.08 -3.13
C ASP A 52 -18.66 -14.39 -4.50
N HIS A 53 -18.75 -15.17 -5.57
CA HIS A 53 -18.71 -14.64 -6.94
C HIS A 53 -19.75 -13.53 -7.20
N ARG A 54 -20.97 -13.69 -6.68
CA ARG A 54 -22.05 -12.69 -6.88
C ARG A 54 -21.69 -11.41 -6.13
N ALA A 55 -21.30 -11.50 -4.86
CA ALA A 55 -20.91 -10.35 -4.07
C ALA A 55 -19.69 -9.63 -4.69
N ARG A 56 -18.65 -10.39 -5.06
CA ARG A 56 -17.44 -9.87 -5.71
C ARG A 56 -17.76 -9.15 -7.02
N SER A 57 -18.46 -9.81 -7.94
CA SER A 57 -18.82 -9.24 -9.25
C SER A 57 -19.69 -7.97 -9.15
N SER A 58 -20.49 -7.84 -8.09
CA SER A 58 -21.34 -6.66 -7.86
C SER A 58 -20.55 -5.38 -7.55
N LEU A 59 -19.26 -5.50 -7.21
CA LEU A 59 -18.37 -4.36 -6.95
C LEU A 59 -17.91 -3.64 -8.23
N GLY A 60 -17.99 -4.30 -9.39
CA GLY A 60 -17.46 -3.75 -10.63
C GLY A 60 -15.98 -3.39 -10.53
N ALA A 61 -15.61 -2.16 -10.87
CA ALA A 61 -14.22 -1.70 -10.81
C ALA A 61 -13.62 -1.70 -9.40
N GLU A 62 -14.44 -1.65 -8.35
CA GLU A 62 -13.98 -1.66 -6.96
C GLU A 62 -13.50 -3.04 -6.49
N GLU A 63 -13.74 -4.11 -7.25
CA GLU A 63 -13.22 -5.45 -6.96
C GLU A 63 -11.70 -5.44 -6.80
N TRP A 64 -10.98 -4.68 -7.64
CA TRP A 64 -9.52 -4.56 -7.57
C TRP A 64 -9.06 -3.85 -6.31
N THR A 65 -9.78 -2.80 -5.90
CA THR A 65 -9.55 -2.10 -4.65
C THR A 65 -9.74 -3.04 -3.45
N LEU A 66 -10.71 -3.96 -3.52
CA LEU A 66 -10.90 -4.97 -2.49
C LEU A 66 -9.72 -5.95 -2.42
N TYR A 67 -9.20 -6.44 -3.56
CA TYR A 67 -8.01 -7.30 -3.57
C TYR A 67 -6.79 -6.61 -2.97
N GLU A 68 -6.52 -5.34 -3.31
CA GLU A 68 -5.42 -4.57 -2.70
C GLU A 68 -5.61 -4.46 -1.18
N GLN A 69 -6.83 -4.10 -0.75
CA GLN A 69 -7.16 -3.93 0.67
C GLN A 69 -7.02 -5.25 1.46
N VAL A 70 -7.42 -6.39 0.88
CA VAL A 70 -7.24 -7.72 1.48
C VAL A 70 -5.77 -8.10 1.51
N ALA A 71 -4.98 -7.80 0.46
CA ALA A 71 -3.54 -8.07 0.45
C ALA A 71 -2.81 -7.35 1.59
N PHE A 72 -3.10 -6.05 1.79
CA PHE A 72 -2.53 -5.29 2.91
C PHE A 72 -2.95 -5.85 4.27
N ALA A 73 -4.24 -6.13 4.45
CA ALA A 73 -4.75 -6.70 5.70
C ALA A 73 -4.17 -8.10 5.99
N ALA A 74 -3.96 -8.91 4.96
CA ALA A 74 -3.32 -10.22 5.04
C ALA A 74 -1.85 -10.11 5.46
N MET A 75 -1.10 -9.14 4.92
CA MET A 75 0.29 -8.88 5.36
C MET A 75 0.36 -8.47 6.83
N ASP A 76 -0.51 -7.56 7.28
CA ASP A 76 -0.60 -7.15 8.68
C ASP A 76 -0.94 -8.32 9.62
N CYS A 77 -1.76 -9.27 9.14
CA CYS A 77 -2.15 -10.47 9.87
C CYS A 77 -1.18 -11.66 9.66
N GLN A 78 -0.07 -11.47 8.94
CA GLN A 78 0.91 -12.51 8.59
C GLN A 78 0.31 -13.70 7.81
N GLN A 79 -0.82 -13.51 7.14
CA GLN A 79 -1.43 -14.50 6.25
C GLN A 79 -0.86 -14.34 4.84
N TYR A 80 0.42 -14.65 4.69
CA TYR A 80 1.16 -14.35 3.47
C TYR A 80 0.69 -15.09 2.21
N ASP A 81 0.08 -16.27 2.37
CA ASP A 81 -0.48 -17.01 1.24
C ASP A 81 -1.66 -16.26 0.63
N VAL A 82 -2.56 -15.75 1.48
CA VAL A 82 -3.69 -14.91 1.05
C VAL A 82 -3.21 -13.64 0.35
N ALA A 83 -2.19 -12.97 0.90
CA ALA A 83 -1.61 -11.79 0.27
C ALA A 83 -1.03 -12.11 -1.11
N LYS A 84 -0.30 -13.23 -1.22
CA LYS A 84 0.28 -13.71 -2.48
C LYS A 84 -0.80 -14.02 -3.53
N ASP A 85 -1.89 -14.68 -3.12
CA ASP A 85 -2.98 -15.02 -4.03
C ASP A 85 -3.70 -13.76 -4.55
N CYS A 86 -3.95 -12.78 -3.68
CA CYS A 86 -4.52 -11.49 -4.11
C CYS A 86 -3.60 -10.77 -5.10
N ILE A 87 -2.29 -10.72 -4.82
CA ILE A 87 -1.31 -10.10 -5.72
C ILE A 87 -1.24 -10.85 -7.05
N ALA A 88 -1.33 -12.17 -7.07
CA ALA A 88 -1.33 -12.95 -8.30
C ALA A 88 -2.54 -12.64 -9.19
N VAL A 89 -3.73 -12.49 -8.59
CA VAL A 89 -4.95 -12.06 -9.31
C VAL A 89 -4.76 -10.66 -9.87
N LEU A 90 -4.27 -9.72 -9.06
CA LEU A 90 -4.01 -8.34 -9.48
C LEU A 90 -2.98 -8.30 -10.62
N SER A 91 -1.86 -9.02 -10.51
CA SER A 91 -0.79 -9.06 -11.53
C SER A 91 -1.29 -9.61 -12.86
N LYS A 92 -2.22 -10.57 -12.83
CA LYS A 92 -2.86 -11.09 -14.05
C LYS A 92 -3.75 -10.03 -14.70
N GLN A 93 -4.47 -9.25 -13.92
CA GLN A 93 -5.38 -8.21 -14.41
C GLN A 93 -4.63 -6.97 -14.91
N PHE A 94 -3.54 -6.58 -14.25
CA PHE A 94 -2.75 -5.40 -14.60
C PHE A 94 -1.25 -5.75 -14.74
N PRO A 95 -0.86 -6.50 -15.79
CA PRO A 95 0.52 -6.88 -16.01
C PRO A 95 1.45 -5.66 -16.09
N GLY A 96 2.60 -5.72 -15.41
CA GLY A 96 3.57 -4.62 -15.38
C GLY A 96 3.14 -3.39 -14.56
N SER A 97 2.03 -3.46 -13.83
CA SER A 97 1.61 -2.36 -12.95
C SER A 97 2.63 -2.11 -11.85
N ILE A 98 3.19 -0.90 -11.84
CA ILE A 98 4.11 -0.43 -10.78
C ILE A 98 3.45 -0.50 -9.40
N ARG A 99 2.14 -0.19 -9.31
CA ARG A 99 1.40 -0.27 -8.05
C ARG A 99 1.43 -1.68 -7.48
N ILE A 100 1.21 -2.69 -8.31
CA ILE A 100 1.18 -4.08 -7.88
C ILE A 100 2.60 -4.57 -7.55
N GLY A 101 3.59 -4.22 -8.35
CA GLY A 101 4.99 -4.51 -8.04
C GLY A 101 5.43 -3.92 -6.70
N ARG A 102 4.92 -2.74 -6.30
CA ARG A 102 5.16 -2.19 -4.96
C ARG A 102 4.54 -3.03 -3.86
N ILE A 103 3.31 -3.52 -4.05
CA ILE A 103 2.64 -4.40 -3.08
C ILE A 103 3.41 -5.73 -2.97
N GLU A 104 3.94 -6.26 -4.09
CA GLU A 104 4.81 -7.44 -4.09
C GLU A 104 6.09 -7.21 -3.30
N GLY A 105 6.76 -6.06 -3.49
CA GLY A 105 7.91 -5.68 -2.68
C GLY A 105 7.56 -5.61 -1.18
N MET A 106 6.44 -4.97 -0.83
CA MET A 106 5.97 -4.88 0.57
C MET A 106 5.68 -6.26 1.17
N LEU A 107 5.16 -7.20 0.38
CA LEU A 107 4.97 -8.59 0.83
C LEU A 107 6.31 -9.24 1.18
N LEU A 108 7.35 -9.03 0.36
CA LEU A 108 8.69 -9.56 0.62
C LEU A 108 9.31 -8.92 1.86
N GLU A 109 9.17 -7.60 2.03
CA GLU A 109 9.57 -6.89 3.27
C GLU A 109 8.87 -7.47 4.50
N SER A 110 7.55 -7.69 4.43
CA SER A 110 6.77 -8.24 5.54
C SER A 110 7.16 -9.67 5.93
N LYS A 111 7.83 -10.39 5.02
CA LYS A 111 8.42 -11.73 5.24
C LYS A 111 9.89 -11.67 5.70
N GLY A 112 10.51 -10.50 5.71
CA GLY A 112 11.95 -10.33 5.95
C GLY A 112 12.84 -10.74 4.76
N ALA A 113 12.27 -10.91 3.56
CA ALA A 113 12.97 -11.27 2.33
C ALA A 113 13.55 -10.02 1.63
N TRP A 114 14.46 -9.33 2.32
CA TRP A 114 14.96 -8.01 1.93
C TRP A 114 15.69 -8.01 0.59
N ALA A 115 16.49 -9.06 0.31
CA ALA A 115 17.25 -9.17 -0.93
C ALA A 115 16.34 -9.34 -2.15
N GLU A 116 15.23 -10.07 -2.00
CA GLU A 116 14.21 -10.23 -3.00
C GLU A 116 13.40 -8.94 -3.19
N ALA A 117 13.04 -8.26 -2.09
CA ALA A 117 12.35 -6.97 -2.14
C ALA A 117 13.19 -5.92 -2.90
N GLU A 118 14.49 -5.84 -2.61
CA GLU A 118 15.42 -4.95 -3.31
C GLU A 118 15.45 -5.23 -4.81
N LYS A 119 15.48 -6.49 -5.23
CA LYS A 119 15.43 -6.86 -6.67
C LYS A 119 14.12 -6.41 -7.32
N VAL A 120 12.99 -6.54 -6.62
CA VAL A 120 11.70 -6.07 -7.12
C VAL A 120 11.72 -4.55 -7.28
N TYR A 121 12.17 -3.81 -6.26
CA TYR A 121 12.23 -2.35 -6.33
C TYR A 121 13.23 -1.84 -7.36
N ALA A 122 14.37 -2.49 -7.52
CA ALA A 122 15.35 -2.15 -8.56
C ALA A 122 14.73 -2.27 -9.96
N ARG A 123 14.04 -3.38 -10.25
CA ARG A 123 13.32 -3.56 -11.52
C ARG A 123 12.29 -2.45 -11.76
N LEU A 124 11.51 -2.10 -10.75
CA LEU A 124 10.51 -1.02 -10.85
C LEU A 124 11.12 0.37 -11.08
N LEU A 125 12.35 0.59 -10.63
CA LEU A 125 13.08 1.84 -10.86
C LEU A 125 13.73 1.87 -12.25
N ASP A 126 14.22 0.74 -12.73
CA ASP A 126 14.78 0.61 -14.08
C ASP A 126 13.69 0.82 -15.16
N ASP A 127 12.49 0.30 -14.92
CA ASP A 127 11.34 0.43 -15.83
C ASP A 127 10.74 1.85 -15.84
N SER A 128 10.92 2.62 -14.76
CA SER A 128 10.57 4.05 -14.74
C SER A 128 11.39 4.83 -13.70
N PRO A 129 12.49 5.48 -14.12
CA PRO A 129 13.40 6.23 -13.24
C PRO A 129 12.76 7.41 -12.50
N LEU A 130 11.53 7.78 -12.88
CA LEU A 130 10.73 8.86 -12.29
C LEU A 130 9.82 8.41 -11.13
N ASN A 131 9.89 7.14 -10.70
CA ASN A 131 9.03 6.53 -9.66
C ASN A 131 9.38 6.96 -8.22
N GLN A 132 9.45 8.28 -8.00
CA GLN A 132 9.66 9.10 -6.80
C GLN A 132 8.74 8.82 -5.59
N VAL A 133 8.25 7.61 -5.45
CA VAL A 133 7.22 7.20 -4.49
C VAL A 133 7.83 6.51 -3.27
N LEU A 134 9.16 6.41 -3.19
CA LEU A 134 9.90 6.21 -1.92
C LEU A 134 9.65 7.34 -0.89
N TYR A 135 9.02 8.44 -1.32
CA TYR A 135 8.60 9.57 -0.48
C TYR A 135 7.32 9.32 0.35
N THR A 136 6.45 8.37 -0.03
CA THR A 136 5.09 8.29 0.56
C THR A 136 4.95 7.42 1.81
N ILE A 137 6.04 6.89 2.37
CA ILE A 137 5.99 6.12 3.62
C ILE A 137 6.95 6.74 4.67
N GLY A 138 6.48 7.83 5.30
CA GLY A 138 6.74 8.15 6.71
C GLY A 138 7.95 9.02 7.12
N GLY A 139 7.72 10.33 7.32
CA GLY A 139 8.40 11.19 8.33
C GLY A 139 9.23 12.39 7.82
N LEU A 140 8.93 13.62 8.31
CA LEU A 140 9.71 14.85 8.03
C LEU A 140 11.19 14.72 8.46
N GLU A 141 11.45 13.96 9.52
CA GLU A 141 12.78 13.66 10.05
C GLU A 141 13.60 12.76 9.12
N ASN A 142 12.94 11.78 8.50
CA ASN A 142 13.55 10.91 7.50
C ASN A 142 13.86 11.67 6.21
N LEU A 143 13.04 12.66 5.86
CA LEU A 143 13.33 13.57 4.74
C LEU A 143 14.58 14.43 5.00
N GLN A 144 14.73 14.96 6.22
CA GLN A 144 15.92 15.72 6.60
C GLN A 144 17.18 14.84 6.63
N THR A 145 17.06 13.60 7.10
CA THR A 145 18.15 12.61 7.14
C THR A 145 18.56 12.19 5.74
N ALA A 146 17.59 11.87 4.87
CA ALA A 146 17.83 11.58 3.45
C ALA A 146 18.52 12.78 2.76
N LYS A 147 18.08 14.01 3.04
CA LYS A 147 18.70 15.22 2.52
C LYS A 147 20.18 15.36 2.92
N LYS A 148 20.49 15.12 4.21
CA LYS A 148 21.86 15.15 4.73
C LYS A 148 22.74 14.09 4.08
N TYR A 149 22.22 12.87 3.94
CA TYR A 149 22.92 11.75 3.31
C TYR A 149 23.26 12.05 1.84
N TYR A 150 22.29 12.52 1.06
CA TYR A 150 22.53 12.88 -0.34
C TYR A 150 23.47 14.08 -0.49
N ALA A 151 23.33 15.12 0.34
CA ALA A 151 24.23 16.28 0.33
C ALA A 151 25.67 15.89 0.65
N SER A 152 25.88 15.05 1.67
CA SER A 152 27.21 14.52 2.03
C SER A 152 27.82 13.70 0.89
N THR A 153 27.00 12.88 0.23
CA THR A 153 27.44 12.06 -0.91
C THR A 153 27.86 12.92 -2.10
N ILE A 154 27.14 14.01 -2.38
CA ILE A 154 27.50 14.95 -3.45
C ILE A 154 28.83 15.65 -3.13
N ALA A 155 29.04 16.08 -1.89
CA ALA A 155 30.27 16.72 -1.45
C ALA A 155 31.49 15.78 -1.56
N LEU A 156 31.34 14.53 -1.12
CA LEU A 156 32.40 13.51 -1.18
C LEU A 156 32.72 13.07 -2.61
N THR A 157 31.70 13.02 -3.49
CA THR A 157 31.85 12.55 -4.87
C THR A 157 32.09 13.68 -5.87
N GLY A 158 32.16 14.93 -5.41
CA GLY A 158 32.30 16.11 -6.27
C GLY A 158 31.15 16.25 -7.29
N GLY A 159 29.94 15.84 -6.91
CA GLY A 159 28.76 15.87 -7.81
C GLY A 159 28.77 14.85 -8.94
N LYS A 160 29.66 13.85 -8.91
CA LYS A 160 29.70 12.80 -9.94
C LYS A 160 28.69 11.67 -9.70
N ASN A 161 28.14 11.59 -8.49
CA ASN A 161 27.08 10.64 -8.19
C ASN A 161 25.71 11.20 -8.61
N THR A 162 25.29 10.83 -9.82
CA THR A 162 24.01 11.23 -10.43
C THR A 162 22.80 10.82 -9.60
N ARG A 163 22.88 9.72 -8.84
CA ARG A 163 21.80 9.26 -7.95
C ARG A 163 21.64 10.18 -6.74
N ALA A 164 22.74 10.66 -6.16
CA ALA A 164 22.70 11.61 -5.05
C ALA A 164 22.19 13.00 -5.49
N LEU A 165 22.57 13.44 -6.70
CA LEU A 165 22.06 14.67 -7.32
C LEU A 165 20.55 14.59 -7.61
N TYR A 166 20.07 13.44 -8.04
CA TYR A 166 18.65 13.20 -8.24
C TYR A 166 17.92 13.21 -6.88
N GLY A 167 18.39 12.42 -5.91
CA GLY A 167 17.81 12.36 -4.56
C GLY A 167 17.66 13.73 -3.87
N ILE A 168 18.66 14.62 -3.98
CA ILE A 168 18.59 15.96 -3.36
C ILE A 168 17.64 16.92 -4.09
N SER A 169 17.57 16.86 -5.42
CA SER A 169 16.71 17.73 -6.23
C SER A 169 15.23 17.46 -5.94
N LEU A 170 14.89 16.20 -5.73
CA LEU A 170 13.52 15.76 -5.46
C LEU A 170 13.07 16.10 -4.04
N ILE A 171 13.95 15.98 -3.06
CA ILE A 171 13.68 16.44 -1.68
C ILE A 171 13.47 17.97 -1.65
N SER A 172 14.11 18.73 -2.55
CA SER A 172 14.01 20.19 -2.61
C SER A 172 12.68 20.70 -3.18
N VAL A 173 12.10 19.98 -4.14
CA VAL A 173 10.81 20.30 -4.77
C VAL A 173 9.65 20.08 -3.80
N VAL A 174 9.71 18.99 -3.02
CA VAL A 174 8.72 18.63 -2.00
C VAL A 174 8.55 19.72 -0.92
N ARG A 175 9.58 20.50 -0.61
CA ARG A 175 9.55 21.50 0.47
C ARG A 175 9.02 22.88 0.05
N ARG A 176 8.69 23.07 -1.24
CA ARG A 176 8.11 24.33 -1.79
C ARG A 176 6.57 24.30 -1.88
N LEU A 177 5.94 23.18 -1.51
CA LEU A 177 4.49 23.03 -1.32
C LEU A 177 4.19 22.90 0.17
#